data_AF-A0A962CCB8-F1
#
_entry.id   AF-A0A962CCB8-F1
#
_cell.length_a   1.000
_cell.length_b   1.000
_cell.length_c   1.000
_cell.angle_alpha   90.00
_cell.angle_beta   90.00
_cell.angle_gamma   90.00
#
_symmetry.space_group_name_H-M   'P 1'
#
loop_
_entity.id
_entity.type
_entity.pdbx_description
1 polymer ?
#
loop_
_entity_poly.entity_id
_entity_poly.type
_entity_poly.pdbx_seq_one_letter_code
_entity_poly.pdbx_strand_id
1 'polypeptide(L)'
;ILDSTIQGNNSVGTSNAHTGGVYLQGGPFSIRGSTFRDNQAAGYGGLSIFDHQTATLIRASGDISNSTFVGNIARTGLGGAINLQGSGGLILQNLTIANNVAQCDVCFAGGISNGNGLAITMRNTVFLNNTGGNAYNPWAMLHPVSGSNNMQWPQTRPVSNQPETAVTPGALFANANLGAIADNGGLTETMALTAASPAFNAGTASGALPTDQRGQPRWGAVDIGAFELQADLIFASGFD
;
A
#
# COMPACT_ATOMS: atom_id res chain seq x y z
N ILE A 1 -2.15 -7.50 -13.09
CA ILE A 1 -0.70 -7.13 -13.04
C ILE A 1 -0.06 -8.07 -12.04
N LEU A 2 0.83 -8.94 -12.49
CA LEU A 2 1.38 -10.00 -11.66
C LEU A 2 2.91 -9.90 -11.71
N ASP A 3 3.53 -9.94 -10.54
CA ASP A 3 4.99 -10.09 -10.39
C ASP A 3 5.79 -9.07 -11.22
N SER A 4 5.32 -7.82 -11.22
CA SER A 4 5.83 -6.74 -12.08
C SER A 4 6.31 -5.54 -11.27
N THR A 5 7.39 -4.91 -11.73
CA THR A 5 7.86 -3.63 -11.19
C THR A 5 7.49 -2.49 -12.13
N ILE A 6 6.72 -1.53 -11.61
CA ILE A 6 6.31 -0.30 -12.27
C ILE A 6 7.04 0.84 -11.57
N GLN A 7 8.06 1.40 -12.21
CA GLN A 7 8.94 2.35 -11.53
C GLN A 7 9.35 3.57 -12.36
N GLY A 8 9.59 4.68 -11.67
CA GLY A 8 10.22 5.87 -12.26
C GLY A 8 9.41 6.55 -13.36
N ASN A 9 8.12 6.20 -13.51
CA ASN A 9 7.28 6.80 -14.52
C ASN A 9 6.89 8.21 -14.10
N ASN A 10 6.97 9.18 -15.03
CA ASN A 10 6.66 10.57 -14.76
C ASN A 10 5.67 11.13 -15.79
N SER A 11 4.40 11.27 -15.42
CA SER A 11 3.42 11.99 -16.24
C SER A 11 3.60 13.50 -16.03
N VAL A 12 4.21 14.19 -16.98
CA VAL A 12 4.55 15.63 -16.90
C VAL A 12 3.37 16.60 -17.10
N GLY A 13 2.19 16.09 -17.44
CA GLY A 13 0.98 16.92 -17.57
C GLY A 13 0.59 17.63 -16.26
N THR A 14 -0.09 18.76 -16.38
CA THR A 14 -0.59 19.56 -15.24
C THR A 14 -1.98 19.14 -14.76
N SER A 15 -2.68 18.30 -15.53
CA SER A 15 -3.98 17.76 -15.16
C SER A 15 -3.85 16.81 -13.96
N ASN A 16 -4.73 16.99 -12.97
CA ASN A 16 -4.85 16.08 -11.83
C ASN A 16 -5.53 14.74 -12.18
N ALA A 17 -5.85 14.49 -13.45
CA ALA A 17 -6.45 13.23 -13.91
C ALA A 17 -5.42 12.16 -14.32
N HIS A 18 -4.12 12.46 -14.30
CA HIS A 18 -3.09 11.53 -14.78
C HIS A 18 -2.45 10.74 -13.63
N THR A 19 -1.99 9.53 -13.97
CA THR A 19 -1.30 8.63 -13.05
C THR A 19 0.10 8.33 -13.53
N GLY A 20 1.06 8.31 -12.60
CA GLY A 20 2.45 8.02 -12.92
C GLY A 20 2.63 6.57 -13.33
N GLY A 21 2.23 5.64 -12.46
CA GLY A 21 2.37 4.20 -12.72
C GLY A 21 1.27 3.64 -13.61
N VAL A 22 0.14 3.25 -13.01
CA VAL A 22 -0.94 2.55 -13.72
C VAL A 22 -2.30 3.20 -13.52
N TYR A 23 -3.02 3.36 -14.63
CA TYR A 23 -4.43 3.71 -14.65
C TYR A 23 -5.29 2.49 -15.00
N LEU A 24 -6.23 2.13 -14.13
CA LEU A 24 -7.21 1.07 -14.38
C LEU A 24 -8.63 1.64 -14.38
N GLN A 25 -9.44 1.15 -15.32
CA GLN A 25 -10.84 1.53 -15.44
C GLN A 25 -11.73 0.29 -15.60
N GLY A 26 -12.72 0.15 -14.71
CA GLY A 26 -13.55 -1.04 -14.63
C GLY A 26 -12.85 -2.25 -13.99
N GLY A 27 -13.57 -3.35 -13.89
CA GLY A 27 -13.09 -4.61 -13.33
C GLY A 27 -13.77 -5.83 -13.97
N PRO A 28 -13.46 -7.05 -13.50
CA PRO A 28 -12.57 -7.33 -12.38
C PRO A 28 -11.08 -7.15 -12.74
N PHE A 29 -10.26 -6.81 -11.76
CA PHE A 29 -8.79 -6.82 -11.88
C PHE A 29 -8.14 -7.57 -10.72
N SER A 30 -6.88 -7.97 -10.92
CA SER A 30 -6.02 -8.51 -9.86
C SER A 30 -4.62 -7.92 -10.01
N ILE A 31 -4.07 -7.42 -8.91
CA ILE A 31 -2.69 -6.94 -8.80
C ILE A 31 -2.01 -7.73 -7.69
N ARG A 32 -0.95 -8.47 -8.03
CA ARG A 32 -0.28 -9.34 -7.07
C ARG A 32 1.22 -9.37 -7.26
N GLY A 33 1.96 -9.51 -6.18
CA GLY A 33 3.41 -9.71 -6.24
C GLY A 33 4.17 -8.53 -6.84
N SER A 34 3.57 -7.34 -6.88
CA SER A 34 4.03 -6.23 -7.74
C SER A 34 4.59 -5.07 -6.93
N THR A 35 5.54 -4.33 -7.51
CA THR A 35 6.11 -3.13 -6.90
C THR A 35 5.82 -1.90 -7.74
N PHE A 36 5.23 -0.89 -7.11
CA PHE A 36 5.03 0.43 -7.67
C PHE A 36 5.94 1.39 -6.93
N ARG A 37 6.99 1.89 -7.58
CA ARG A 37 7.92 2.80 -6.90
C ARG A 37 8.35 4.01 -7.68
N ASP A 38 8.57 5.11 -6.98
CA ASP A 38 9.13 6.33 -7.55
C ASP A 38 8.35 6.84 -8.78
N ASN A 39 7.06 6.50 -8.88
CA ASN A 39 6.20 7.00 -9.95
C ASN A 39 5.61 8.34 -9.54
N GLN A 40 5.47 9.25 -10.50
CA GLN A 40 5.00 10.60 -10.24
C GLN A 40 4.02 11.10 -11.31
N ALA A 41 2.98 11.81 -10.87
CA ALA A 41 2.13 12.61 -11.73
C ALA A 41 1.58 13.83 -11.00
N ALA A 42 0.90 14.72 -11.73
CA ALA A 42 0.13 15.80 -11.13
C ALA A 42 -1.05 15.26 -10.30
N GLY A 43 -1.74 14.23 -10.79
CA GLY A 43 -2.86 13.59 -10.10
C GLY A 43 -2.44 12.55 -9.07
N TYR A 44 -2.06 11.37 -9.55
CA TYR A 44 -1.86 10.17 -8.72
C TYR A 44 -0.48 9.55 -9.01
N GLY A 45 0.24 9.11 -7.99
CA GLY A 45 1.60 8.61 -8.18
C GLY A 45 1.63 7.19 -8.74
N GLY A 46 1.35 6.20 -7.89
CA GLY A 46 1.53 4.78 -8.20
C GLY A 46 0.40 4.17 -9.02
N LEU A 47 -0.81 4.13 -8.47
CA LEU A 47 -1.96 3.43 -9.07
C LEU A 47 -3.23 4.25 -8.92
N SER A 48 -4.07 4.24 -9.96
CA SER A 48 -5.39 4.87 -9.89
C SER A 48 -6.44 3.97 -10.50
N ILE A 49 -7.56 3.82 -9.81
CA ILE A 49 -8.64 2.90 -10.15
C ILE A 49 -9.96 3.65 -10.20
N PHE A 50 -10.66 3.54 -11.33
CA PHE A 50 -11.94 4.20 -11.57
C PHE A 50 -12.97 3.21 -12.12
N ASP A 51 -14.25 3.50 -11.92
CA ASP A 51 -15.29 2.82 -12.68
C ASP A 51 -15.21 3.19 -14.17
N HIS A 52 -15.63 2.27 -15.04
CA HIS A 52 -15.74 2.54 -16.47
C HIS A 52 -17.19 2.90 -16.81
N GLN A 53 -17.41 4.19 -17.07
CA GLN A 53 -18.70 4.71 -17.51
C GLN A 53 -18.89 4.38 -19.00
N THR A 54 -19.70 3.34 -19.25
CA THR A 54 -20.23 3.03 -20.59
C THR A 54 -21.76 3.12 -20.56
N ALA A 55 -22.45 2.60 -21.58
CA ALA A 55 -23.91 2.43 -21.53
C ALA A 55 -24.39 1.61 -20.32
N THR A 56 -23.53 0.73 -19.79
CA THR A 56 -23.72 0.08 -18.48
C THR A 56 -22.50 0.34 -17.62
N LEU A 57 -22.70 0.73 -16.37
CA LEU A 57 -21.59 0.98 -15.44
C LEU A 57 -20.81 -0.31 -15.19
N ILE A 58 -19.54 -0.33 -15.58
CA ILE A 58 -18.62 -1.41 -15.21
C ILE A 58 -17.88 -0.94 -13.96
N ARG A 59 -18.28 -1.52 -12.82
CA ARG A 59 -17.67 -1.19 -11.53
C ARG A 59 -16.26 -1.75 -11.47
N ALA A 60 -15.32 -0.94 -11.00
CA ALA A 60 -14.00 -1.43 -10.65
C ALA A 60 -14.06 -2.23 -9.35
N SER A 61 -14.03 -3.55 -9.48
CA SER A 61 -13.87 -4.51 -8.40
C SER A 61 -12.58 -5.32 -8.61
N GLY A 62 -11.97 -5.79 -7.53
CA GLY A 62 -10.73 -6.54 -7.64
C GLY A 62 -9.95 -6.69 -6.33
N ASP A 63 -8.83 -7.39 -6.42
CA ASP A 63 -7.88 -7.57 -5.34
C ASP A 63 -6.52 -6.94 -5.65
N ILE A 64 -5.89 -6.36 -4.63
CA ILE A 64 -4.49 -5.98 -4.62
C ILE A 64 -3.87 -6.72 -3.45
N SER A 65 -2.95 -7.64 -3.75
CA SER A 65 -2.34 -8.52 -2.76
C SER A 65 -0.82 -8.56 -2.87
N ASN A 66 -0.12 -8.80 -1.75
CA ASN A 66 1.33 -9.04 -1.72
C ASN A 66 2.13 -8.04 -2.59
N SER A 67 1.86 -6.76 -2.43
CA SER A 67 2.42 -5.72 -3.31
C SER A 67 2.98 -4.55 -2.51
N THR A 68 4.02 -3.93 -3.04
CA THR A 68 4.72 -2.82 -2.40
C THR A 68 4.51 -1.52 -3.20
N PHE A 69 4.08 -0.46 -2.52
CA PHE A 69 3.95 0.88 -3.07
C PHE A 69 4.88 1.80 -2.28
N VAL A 70 5.96 2.27 -2.91
CA VAL A 70 6.98 3.05 -2.20
C VAL A 70 7.47 4.27 -2.96
N GLY A 71 7.59 5.41 -2.29
CA GLY A 71 8.22 6.61 -2.91
C GLY A 71 7.41 7.23 -4.06
N ASN A 72 6.15 6.85 -4.26
CA ASN A 72 5.33 7.44 -5.32
C ASN A 72 4.82 8.83 -4.91
N ILE A 73 4.72 9.75 -5.88
CA ILE A 73 4.43 11.16 -5.63
C ILE A 73 3.23 11.64 -6.46
N ALA A 74 2.21 12.15 -5.78
CA ALA A 74 1.16 12.98 -6.35
C ALA A 74 1.54 14.45 -6.16
N ARG A 75 1.85 15.19 -7.24
CA ARG A 75 2.39 16.56 -7.13
C ARG A 75 1.34 17.58 -6.71
N THR A 76 0.13 17.49 -7.27
CA THR A 76 -0.97 18.44 -7.04
C THR A 76 -2.30 17.74 -6.69
N GLY A 77 -2.25 16.43 -6.48
CA GLY A 77 -3.38 15.59 -6.11
C GLY A 77 -3.11 14.81 -4.82
N LEU A 78 -4.05 13.93 -4.47
CA LEU A 78 -3.96 13.02 -3.34
C LEU A 78 -3.58 11.62 -3.85
N GLY A 79 -3.29 10.67 -2.95
CA GLY A 79 -3.02 9.29 -3.34
C GLY A 79 -1.70 9.17 -4.08
N GLY A 80 -0.61 9.52 -3.39
CA GLY A 80 0.74 9.27 -3.88
C GLY A 80 0.92 7.79 -4.22
N ALA A 81 0.51 6.89 -3.32
CA ALA A 81 0.55 5.46 -3.58
C ALA A 81 -0.60 5.01 -4.49
N ILE A 82 -1.84 5.18 -4.01
CA ILE A 82 -3.04 4.63 -4.66
C ILE A 82 -4.19 5.64 -4.60
N ASN A 83 -4.91 5.80 -5.71
CA ASN A 83 -6.21 6.46 -5.77
C ASN A 83 -7.31 5.44 -6.11
N LEU A 84 -8.35 5.38 -5.28
CA LEU A 84 -9.47 4.45 -5.38
C LEU A 84 -10.78 5.21 -5.52
N GLN A 85 -11.32 5.22 -6.72
CA GLN A 85 -12.62 5.84 -7.05
C GLN A 85 -13.60 4.82 -7.65
N GLY A 86 -13.21 3.53 -7.71
CA GLY A 86 -14.07 2.43 -8.13
C GLY A 86 -15.14 2.13 -7.08
N SER A 87 -16.39 1.96 -7.51
CA SER A 87 -17.52 1.62 -6.63
C SER A 87 -17.75 0.12 -6.46
N GLY A 88 -16.94 -0.72 -7.12
CA GLY A 88 -16.93 -2.15 -6.88
C GLY A 88 -16.22 -2.48 -5.56
N GLY A 89 -16.50 -3.68 -5.02
CA GLY A 89 -15.79 -4.17 -3.84
C GLY A 89 -14.30 -4.36 -4.12
N LEU A 90 -13.45 -3.84 -3.24
CA LEU A 90 -11.99 -3.94 -3.32
C LEU A 90 -11.41 -4.63 -2.09
N ILE A 91 -10.46 -5.54 -2.33
CA ILE A 91 -9.70 -6.20 -1.27
C ILE A 91 -8.25 -5.73 -1.36
N LEU A 92 -7.73 -5.17 -0.26
CA LEU A 92 -6.33 -4.81 -0.11
C LEU A 92 -5.72 -5.74 0.94
N GLN A 93 -4.74 -6.55 0.56
CA GLN A 93 -4.27 -7.65 1.40
C GLN A 93 -2.75 -7.71 1.38
N ASN A 94 -2.12 -7.74 2.57
CA ASN A 94 -0.67 -7.94 2.65
C ASN A 94 0.12 -6.93 1.80
N LEU A 95 -0.18 -5.64 1.96
CA LEU A 95 0.49 -4.57 1.23
C LEU A 95 1.51 -3.85 2.10
N THR A 96 2.56 -3.33 1.47
CA THR A 96 3.47 -2.35 2.07
C THR A 96 3.32 -1.04 1.35
N ILE A 97 2.77 -0.01 2.02
CA ILE A 97 2.54 1.32 1.47
C ILE A 97 3.41 2.29 2.24
N ALA A 98 4.57 2.65 1.69
CA ALA A 98 5.60 3.36 2.43
C ALA A 98 6.15 4.59 1.71
N ASN A 99 6.45 5.67 2.44
CA ASN A 99 7.15 6.85 1.91
C ASN A 99 6.50 7.47 0.66
N ASN A 100 5.20 7.31 0.45
CA ASN A 100 4.48 7.94 -0.65
C ASN A 100 4.01 9.35 -0.24
N VAL A 101 3.98 10.27 -1.20
CA VAL A 101 3.84 11.70 -0.92
C VAL A 101 2.71 12.32 -1.74
N ALA A 102 1.85 13.10 -1.11
CA ALA A 102 0.97 14.07 -1.77
C ALA A 102 1.53 15.48 -1.56
N GLN A 103 2.27 15.99 -2.55
CA GLN A 103 3.30 17.01 -2.34
C GLN A 103 2.78 18.44 -2.09
N CYS A 104 1.65 18.83 -2.69
CA CYS A 104 1.22 20.23 -2.62
C CYS A 104 0.81 20.67 -1.21
N ASP A 105 0.93 21.96 -0.90
CA ASP A 105 0.69 22.53 0.44
C ASP A 105 -0.71 22.27 1.00
N VAL A 106 -1.70 22.08 0.12
CA VAL A 106 -3.09 21.76 0.50
C VAL A 106 -3.40 20.25 0.40
N CYS A 107 -2.47 19.46 -0.13
CA CYS A 107 -2.63 18.03 -0.39
C CYS A 107 -2.35 17.19 0.85
N PHE A 108 -3.01 16.04 0.95
CA PHE A 108 -2.87 15.07 2.03
C PHE A 108 -3.10 13.66 1.49
N ALA A 109 -3.21 12.63 2.35
CA ALA A 109 -3.41 11.25 1.92
C ALA A 109 -2.36 10.77 0.89
N GLY A 110 -1.07 10.94 1.21
CA GLY A 110 0.05 10.46 0.40
C GLY A 110 0.05 8.94 0.19
N GLY A 111 -0.52 8.18 1.14
CA GLY A 111 -0.76 6.75 0.97
C GLY A 111 -1.94 6.50 0.01
N ILE A 112 -3.15 6.40 0.56
CA ILE A 112 -4.36 6.10 -0.22
C ILE A 112 -5.33 7.29 -0.23
N SER A 113 -5.72 7.74 -1.42
CA SER A 113 -6.91 8.58 -1.62
C SER A 113 -8.07 7.70 -2.04
N ASN A 114 -9.18 7.72 -1.31
CA ASN A 114 -10.36 6.92 -1.64
C ASN A 114 -11.65 7.74 -1.54
N GLY A 115 -12.64 7.39 -2.35
CA GLY A 115 -14.00 7.94 -2.24
C GLY A 115 -14.67 7.58 -0.91
N ASN A 116 -15.63 8.40 -0.47
CA ASN A 116 -16.39 8.13 0.73
C ASN A 116 -17.36 6.96 0.51
N GLY A 117 -17.47 6.04 1.47
CA GLY A 117 -18.41 4.92 1.43
C GLY A 117 -18.07 3.79 0.46
N LEU A 118 -16.84 3.77 -0.10
CA LEU A 118 -16.41 2.66 -0.95
C LEU A 118 -16.28 1.35 -0.16
N ALA A 119 -16.71 0.25 -0.78
CA ALA A 119 -16.63 -1.09 -0.22
C ALA A 119 -15.19 -1.63 -0.29
N ILE A 120 -14.31 -1.13 0.59
CA ILE A 120 -12.91 -1.54 0.69
C ILE A 120 -12.73 -2.36 1.97
N THR A 121 -12.12 -3.53 1.84
CA THR A 121 -11.65 -4.33 2.97
C THR A 121 -10.14 -4.45 2.92
N MET A 122 -9.48 -4.06 4.01
CA MET A 122 -8.02 -4.03 4.09
C MET A 122 -7.50 -4.88 5.24
N ARG A 123 -6.56 -5.80 4.97
CA ARG A 123 -5.92 -6.60 6.02
C ARG A 123 -4.43 -6.72 5.82
N ASN A 124 -3.73 -6.97 6.93
CA ASN A 124 -2.28 -7.21 6.96
C ASN A 124 -1.47 -6.15 6.21
N THR A 125 -1.90 -4.89 6.21
CA THR A 125 -1.27 -3.84 5.43
C THR A 125 -0.49 -2.87 6.30
N VAL A 126 0.73 -2.53 5.88
CA VAL A 126 1.58 -1.53 6.52
C VAL A 126 1.46 -0.19 5.81
N PHE A 127 1.20 0.88 6.57
CA PHE A 127 1.36 2.27 6.14
C PHE A 127 2.55 2.89 6.87
N LEU A 128 3.65 3.14 6.18
CA LEU A 128 4.88 3.61 6.82
C LEU A 128 5.33 4.95 6.23
N ASN A 129 5.31 6.02 7.02
CA ASN A 129 5.87 7.33 6.64
C ASN A 129 5.29 7.91 5.32
N ASN A 130 4.02 7.65 5.01
CA ASN A 130 3.36 8.39 3.94
C ASN A 130 3.07 9.82 4.42
N THR A 131 3.20 10.81 3.54
CA THR A 131 3.13 12.23 3.91
C THR A 131 2.26 13.04 2.95
N GLY A 132 1.80 14.19 3.42
CA GLY A 132 1.12 15.20 2.63
C GLY A 132 1.62 16.60 2.97
N GLY A 133 1.53 17.54 2.03
CA GLY A 133 1.93 18.94 2.28
C GLY A 133 1.04 19.63 3.34
N ASN A 134 -0.25 19.31 3.37
CA ASN A 134 -1.15 19.78 4.40
C ASN A 134 -1.01 18.92 5.67
N ALA A 135 -0.30 19.47 6.65
CA ALA A 135 -0.06 18.80 7.94
C ALA A 135 -1.33 18.64 8.81
N TYR A 136 -2.42 19.34 8.52
CA TYR A 136 -3.65 19.33 9.32
C TYR A 136 -4.66 18.28 8.86
N ASN A 137 -4.43 17.62 7.72
CA ASN A 137 -5.23 16.49 7.24
C ASN A 137 -4.47 15.15 7.31
N PRO A 138 -5.18 13.99 7.37
CA PRO A 138 -4.55 12.67 7.47
C PRO A 138 -3.59 12.37 6.31
N TRP A 139 -2.41 11.83 6.59
CA TRP A 139 -1.41 11.53 5.56
C TRP A 139 -1.45 10.10 5.05
N ALA A 140 -1.84 9.14 5.90
CA ALA A 140 -1.90 7.73 5.52
C ALA A 140 -3.03 7.45 4.52
N MET A 141 -4.25 7.94 4.81
CA MET A 141 -5.42 7.71 3.96
C MET A 141 -6.52 8.77 4.18
N LEU A 142 -7.31 9.07 3.14
CA LEU A 142 -8.40 10.06 3.21
C LEU A 142 -9.64 9.55 3.99
N HIS A 143 -10.16 8.36 3.70
CA HIS A 143 -11.31 7.79 4.42
C HIS A 143 -10.98 6.41 5.00
N PRO A 144 -11.02 6.21 6.33
CA PRO A 144 -10.87 4.90 6.97
C PRO A 144 -11.77 3.82 6.36
N VAL A 145 -11.26 2.59 6.30
CA VAL A 145 -11.97 1.46 5.68
C VAL A 145 -12.17 0.32 6.66
N SER A 146 -12.96 -0.68 6.25
CA SER A 146 -13.12 -1.92 7.01
C SER A 146 -11.85 -2.77 6.95
N GLY A 147 -11.55 -3.52 8.00
CA GLY A 147 -10.31 -4.30 8.00
C GLY A 147 -9.82 -4.74 9.36
N SER A 148 -8.70 -5.46 9.38
CA SER A 148 -8.04 -5.94 10.59
C SER A 148 -6.54 -6.12 10.37
N ASN A 149 -5.77 -6.16 11.47
CA ASN A 149 -4.33 -6.45 11.45
C ASN A 149 -3.53 -5.51 10.53
N ASN A 150 -3.92 -4.24 10.47
CA ASN A 150 -3.16 -3.23 9.74
C ASN A 150 -2.25 -2.47 10.71
N MET A 151 -1.13 -2.00 10.20
CA MET A 151 -0.15 -1.22 10.95
C MET A 151 0.04 0.13 10.28
N GLN A 152 0.22 1.18 11.07
CA GLN A 152 0.53 2.50 10.54
C GLN A 152 1.52 3.28 11.41
N TRP A 153 2.30 4.13 10.74
CA TRP A 153 3.24 5.04 11.38
C TRP A 153 3.43 6.31 10.54
N PRO A 154 3.52 7.51 11.15
CA PRO A 154 3.52 7.80 12.59
C PRO A 154 2.13 7.90 13.24
N GLN A 155 2.08 7.90 14.57
CA GLN A 155 0.86 8.16 15.34
C GLN A 155 0.49 9.64 15.43
N THR A 156 1.50 10.51 15.41
CA THR A 156 1.33 11.96 15.46
C THR A 156 2.05 12.57 14.26
N ARG A 157 1.37 13.46 13.55
CA ARG A 157 1.95 14.17 12.40
C ARG A 157 2.98 15.19 12.91
N PRO A 158 4.26 15.09 12.51
CA PRO A 158 5.36 15.85 13.13
C PRO A 158 5.25 17.37 12.98
N VAL A 159 4.60 17.86 11.91
CA VAL A 159 4.51 19.31 11.65
C VAL A 159 3.36 19.97 12.40
N SER A 160 2.19 19.32 12.44
CA SER A 160 0.99 19.88 13.11
C SER A 160 0.82 19.43 14.55
N ASN A 161 1.58 18.42 14.97
CA ASN A 161 1.43 17.71 16.25
C ASN A 161 0.01 17.14 16.48
N GLN A 162 -0.75 16.93 15.40
CA GLN A 162 -2.09 16.35 15.45
C GLN A 162 -2.01 14.83 15.33
N PRO A 163 -2.90 14.07 16.01
CA PRO A 163 -2.96 12.63 15.87
C PRO A 163 -3.27 12.27 14.41
N GLU A 164 -2.67 11.19 13.94
CA GLU A 164 -2.99 10.58 12.66
C GLU A 164 -4.27 9.74 12.80
N THR A 165 -5.11 9.76 11.76
CA THR A 165 -6.35 8.97 11.76
C THR A 165 -6.02 7.51 11.45
N ALA A 166 -6.62 6.59 12.19
CA ALA A 166 -6.44 5.16 11.96
C ALA A 166 -7.01 4.75 10.59
N VAL A 167 -6.24 4.01 9.79
CA VAL A 167 -6.65 3.57 8.45
C VAL A 167 -7.77 2.52 8.49
N THR A 168 -7.82 1.75 9.58
CA THR A 168 -8.92 0.84 9.92
C THR A 168 -9.17 0.86 11.42
N PRO A 169 -10.35 0.45 11.89
CA PRO A 169 -10.56 0.18 13.31
C PRO A 169 -9.48 -0.77 13.87
N GLY A 170 -8.88 -0.41 15.00
CA GLY A 170 -7.85 -1.24 15.65
C GLY A 170 -6.50 -1.30 14.92
N ALA A 171 -6.22 -0.42 13.96
CA ALA A 171 -4.89 -0.34 13.36
C ALA A 171 -3.81 -0.09 14.44
N LEU A 172 -2.72 -0.86 14.38
CA LEU A 172 -1.61 -0.74 15.31
C LEU A 172 -0.73 0.46 14.91
N PHE A 173 -0.54 1.40 15.84
CA PHE A 173 0.38 2.51 15.68
C PHE A 173 1.78 2.14 16.15
N ALA A 174 2.63 1.67 15.23
CA ALA A 174 4.00 1.30 15.52
C ALA A 174 4.85 1.41 14.26
N ASN A 175 6.12 1.81 14.41
CA ASN A 175 7.06 1.75 13.30
C ASN A 175 7.39 0.29 12.98
N ALA A 176 7.08 -0.15 11.77
CA ALA A 176 7.36 -1.50 11.31
C ALA A 176 8.87 -1.80 11.18
N ASN A 177 9.75 -0.78 11.27
CA ASN A 177 11.21 -0.91 11.16
C ASN A 177 11.63 -1.69 9.90
N LEU A 178 10.94 -1.42 8.80
CA LEU A 178 11.26 -2.03 7.51
C LEU A 178 12.59 -1.49 6.99
N GLY A 179 13.37 -2.35 6.35
CA GLY A 179 14.53 -1.97 5.56
C GLY A 179 14.14 -1.12 4.35
N ALA A 180 15.14 -0.57 3.68
CA ALA A 180 14.93 0.11 2.40
C ALA A 180 14.33 -0.85 1.36
N ILE A 181 13.70 -0.28 0.33
CA ILE A 181 13.31 -1.05 -0.85
C ILE A 181 14.57 -1.67 -1.49
N ALA A 182 14.56 -2.98 -1.69
CA ALA A 182 15.69 -3.72 -2.23
C ALA A 182 15.22 -5.04 -2.87
N ASP A 183 16.11 -5.66 -3.64
CA ASP A 183 15.95 -7.06 -4.02
C ASP A 183 16.18 -7.96 -2.78
N ASN A 184 15.11 -8.59 -2.31
CA ASN A 184 15.14 -9.52 -1.19
C ASN A 184 14.84 -10.97 -1.63
N GLY A 185 15.15 -11.32 -2.89
CA GLY A 185 15.10 -12.69 -3.40
C GLY A 185 13.77 -13.09 -4.05
N GLY A 186 13.10 -12.15 -4.72
CA GLY A 186 11.84 -12.38 -5.44
C GLY A 186 11.84 -11.73 -6.83
N LEU A 187 10.72 -11.82 -7.55
CA LEU A 187 10.59 -11.20 -8.89
C LEU A 187 10.46 -9.67 -8.85
N THR A 188 10.12 -9.11 -7.68
CA THR A 188 9.98 -7.67 -7.46
C THR A 188 10.58 -7.26 -6.13
N GLU A 189 11.05 -6.02 -6.05
CA GLU A 189 11.69 -5.47 -4.85
C GLU A 189 10.69 -5.34 -3.70
N THR A 190 11.13 -5.62 -2.46
CA THR A 190 10.31 -5.52 -1.26
C THR A 190 11.01 -4.71 -0.18
N MET A 191 10.29 -4.35 0.88
CA MET A 191 10.89 -3.80 2.09
C MET A 191 10.92 -4.89 3.16
N ALA A 192 12.10 -5.45 3.43
CA ALA A 192 12.28 -6.54 4.37
C ALA A 192 12.05 -6.10 5.82
N LEU A 193 11.61 -7.02 6.66
CA LEU A 193 11.53 -6.85 8.11
C LEU A 193 12.48 -7.82 8.83
N THR A 194 12.73 -7.56 10.11
CA THR A 194 13.46 -8.47 11.00
C THR A 194 12.55 -8.97 12.11
N ALA A 195 12.98 -9.96 12.90
CA ALA A 195 12.21 -10.50 14.02
C ALA A 195 11.93 -9.48 15.14
N ALA A 196 12.64 -8.34 15.16
CA ALA A 196 12.38 -7.22 16.07
C ALA A 196 11.25 -6.29 15.57
N SER A 197 10.76 -6.49 14.34
CA SER A 197 9.67 -5.70 13.80
C SER A 197 8.36 -6.00 14.54
N PRO A 198 7.57 -4.98 14.91
CA PRO A 198 6.21 -5.18 15.40
C PRO A 198 5.29 -5.88 14.40
N ALA A 199 5.67 -5.94 13.11
CA ALA A 199 4.89 -6.60 12.06
C ALA A 199 5.12 -8.12 12.01
N PHE A 200 6.19 -8.62 12.64
CA PHE A 200 6.53 -10.03 12.68
C PHE A 200 5.47 -10.84 13.44
N ASN A 201 4.92 -11.89 12.81
CA ASN A 201 3.89 -12.77 13.35
C ASN A 201 2.62 -12.04 13.86
N ALA A 202 2.33 -10.83 13.40
CA ALA A 202 1.24 -9.98 13.92
C ALA A 202 -0.01 -9.93 13.00
N GLY A 203 0.08 -10.54 11.81
CA GLY A 203 -0.98 -10.60 10.82
C GLY A 203 -2.03 -11.67 11.10
N THR A 204 -3.02 -11.74 10.23
CA THR A 204 -4.03 -12.80 10.20
C THR A 204 -3.85 -13.69 8.97
N ALA A 205 -4.07 -15.00 9.13
CA ALA A 205 -4.13 -15.92 7.98
C ALA A 205 -5.39 -15.70 7.12
N SER A 206 -6.41 -14.99 7.62
CA SER A 206 -7.64 -14.73 6.88
C SER A 206 -7.37 -13.88 5.64
N GLY A 207 -7.63 -14.45 4.46
CA GLY A 207 -7.43 -13.80 3.16
C GLY A 207 -5.97 -13.71 2.72
N ALA A 208 -5.00 -14.09 3.57
CA ALA A 208 -3.59 -14.12 3.19
C ALA A 208 -3.34 -15.24 2.18
N LEU A 209 -2.55 -14.93 1.15
CA LEU A 209 -2.12 -15.95 0.18
C LEU A 209 -1.05 -16.85 0.78
N PRO A 210 -0.86 -18.08 0.26
CA PRO A 210 0.12 -19.04 0.79
C PRO A 210 1.57 -18.54 0.77
N THR A 211 1.87 -17.60 -0.13
CA THR A 211 3.20 -17.02 -0.28
C THR A 211 3.16 -15.50 -0.08
N ASP A 212 4.31 -14.90 0.19
CA ASP A 212 4.52 -13.45 0.22
C ASP A 212 4.77 -12.88 -1.19
N GLN A 213 5.12 -11.59 -1.29
CA GLN A 213 5.41 -10.94 -2.57
C GLN A 213 6.54 -11.58 -3.37
N ARG A 214 7.50 -12.24 -2.71
CA ARG A 214 8.64 -12.88 -3.37
C ARG A 214 8.30 -14.27 -3.90
N GLY A 215 7.11 -14.78 -3.59
CA GLY A 215 6.73 -16.17 -3.82
C GLY A 215 7.26 -17.12 -2.76
N GLN A 216 7.82 -16.62 -1.65
CA GLN A 216 8.26 -17.44 -0.53
C GLN A 216 7.05 -17.83 0.35
N PRO A 217 7.02 -19.03 0.94
CA PRO A 217 5.91 -19.46 1.78
C PRO A 217 5.76 -18.54 3.00
N ARG A 218 4.51 -18.33 3.44
CA ARG A 218 4.26 -17.74 4.75
C ARG A 218 4.59 -18.77 5.83
N TRP A 219 5.32 -18.35 6.87
CA TRP A 219 5.87 -19.23 7.88
C TRP A 219 5.48 -18.76 9.27
N GLY A 220 4.96 -19.67 10.10
CA GLY A 220 4.41 -19.31 11.40
C GLY A 220 3.10 -18.55 11.27
N ALA A 221 2.93 -17.48 12.06
CA ALA A 221 1.83 -16.55 11.89
C ALA A 221 2.20 -15.53 10.82
N VAL A 222 1.22 -15.15 10.00
CA VAL A 222 1.43 -14.21 8.88
C VAL A 222 2.03 -12.89 9.38
N ASP A 223 3.05 -12.40 8.69
CA ASP A 223 3.56 -11.04 8.92
C ASP A 223 2.62 -9.99 8.33
N ILE A 224 2.50 -8.84 8.99
CA ILE A 224 1.80 -7.68 8.43
C ILE A 224 2.70 -7.08 7.33
N GLY A 225 2.16 -6.97 6.12
CA GLY A 225 2.85 -6.40 4.96
C GLY A 225 3.02 -7.40 3.82
N ALA A 226 3.77 -6.96 2.80
CA ALA A 226 4.01 -7.73 1.58
C ALA A 226 5.17 -8.74 1.70
N PHE A 227 6.01 -8.60 2.71
CA PHE A 227 7.17 -9.45 2.99
C PHE A 227 6.87 -10.38 4.17
N GLU A 228 7.28 -11.64 4.08
CA GLU A 228 7.28 -12.58 5.21
C GLU A 228 8.70 -12.96 5.61
N LEU A 229 9.10 -12.73 6.86
CA LEU A 229 10.36 -13.22 7.38
C LEU A 229 10.35 -14.76 7.41
N GLN A 230 11.30 -15.34 6.70
CA GLN A 230 11.48 -16.79 6.67
C GLN A 230 12.14 -17.28 7.96
N ALA A 231 11.91 -18.55 8.29
CA ALA A 231 12.65 -19.21 9.36
C ALA A 231 14.16 -19.10 9.13
N ASP A 232 14.93 -18.90 10.19
CA ASP A 232 16.37 -19.06 10.12
C ASP A 232 16.69 -20.57 9.98
N LEU A 233 16.97 -21.00 8.75
CA LEU A 233 17.22 -22.41 8.43
C LEU A 233 18.60 -22.89 8.91
N ILE A 234 19.48 -22.01 9.41
CA ILE A 234 20.83 -22.39 9.88
C ILE A 234 20.78 -23.39 11.05
N PHE A 235 19.66 -23.45 11.80
CA PHE A 235 19.50 -24.41 12.90
C PHE A 235 18.45 -25.49 12.65
N ALA A 236 17.83 -25.54 11.46
CA ALA A 236 16.71 -26.45 11.20
C ALA A 236 17.12 -27.92 11.05
N SER A 237 18.37 -28.21 10.67
CA SER A 237 18.88 -29.57 10.46
C SER A 237 19.83 -30.08 11.54
N GLY A 238 20.14 -29.29 12.58
CA GLY A 238 21.25 -29.61 13.49
C GLY A 238 22.61 -29.56 12.77
N PHE A 239 23.69 -29.51 13.55
CA PHE A 239 25.02 -29.76 12.99
C PHE A 239 25.14 -31.27 12.75
N ASP A 240 25.20 -31.70 11.49
CA ASP A 240 25.74 -33.01 11.12
C ASP A 240 27.25 -33.06 11.39
#